data_AF-A0A2K1QCV4-F1
#
_entry.id   AF-A0A2K1QCV4-F1
#
_cell.length_a   1.000
_cell.length_b   1.000
_cell.length_c   1.000
_cell.angle_alpha   90.00
_cell.angle_beta   90.00
_cell.angle_gamma   90.00
#
_symmetry.space_group_name_H-M   'P 1'
#
loop_
_entity.id
_entity.type
_entity.pdbx_description
1 polymer ?
#
loop_
_entity_poly.entity_id
_entity_poly.type
_entity_poly.pdbx_seq_one_letter_code
_entity_poly.pdbx_strand_id
1 'polypeptide(L)' 'MSSVKKSWFVKFIIKKGGQAVEMSLSIHGENAVRALNDFFDEQSVRHGILRSDIDVTAMNIV' A
#
# COMPACT_ATOMS: atom_id res chain seq x y z
N MET A 1 0.92 -24.32 -8.72
CA MET A 1 2.19 -23.73 -8.26
C MET A 1 1.89 -22.90 -7.02
N SER A 2 2.54 -23.16 -5.90
CA SER A 2 2.40 -22.34 -4.69
C SER A 2 3.23 -21.06 -4.90
N SER A 3 2.56 -19.92 -5.09
CA SER A 3 3.23 -18.63 -5.16
C SER A 3 3.75 -18.27 -3.78
N VAL A 4 5.07 -18.25 -3.60
CA VAL A 4 5.69 -17.83 -2.32
C VAL A 4 5.36 -16.36 -2.10
N LYS A 5 4.55 -16.07 -1.07
CA LYS A 5 4.30 -14.70 -0.65
C LYS A 5 5.53 -14.13 0.03
N LYS A 6 5.89 -12.90 -0.33
CA LYS A 6 6.91 -12.09 0.32
C LYS A 6 6.23 -10.92 1.02
N SER A 7 6.97 -10.30 1.93
CA SER A 7 6.51 -9.16 2.71
C SER A 7 7.28 -7.92 2.32
N TRP A 8 6.59 -6.77 2.34
CA TRP A 8 7.21 -5.47 2.16
C TRP A 8 6.71 -4.50 3.21
N PHE A 9 7.60 -3.67 3.72
CA PHE A 9 7.25 -2.54 4.55
C PHE A 9 7.09 -1.30 3.67
N VAL A 10 5.91 -0.68 3.71
CA VAL A 10 5.57 0.48 2.90
C VAL A 10 5.35 1.69 3.78
N LYS A 11 5.95 2.82 3.41
CA LYS A 11 5.64 4.14 3.95
C LYS A 11 4.90 4.94 2.89
N PHE A 12 3.84 5.61 3.30
CA PHE A 12 2.98 6.36 2.37
C PHE A 12 2.27 7.51 3.08
N ILE A 13 1.85 8.50 2.32
CA ILE A 13 1.10 9.66 2.78
C ILE A 13 -0.29 9.61 2.16
N ILE A 14 -1.34 9.75 2.97
CA ILE A 14 -2.70 9.93 2.49
C ILE A 14 -3.04 11.42 2.48
N LYS A 15 -3.42 11.95 1.32
CA LYS A 15 -3.87 13.32 1.11
C LYS A 15 -5.38 13.32 0.87
N LYS A 16 -6.19 13.56 1.90
CA LYS A 16 -7.66 13.62 1.79
C LYS A 16 -8.19 14.84 2.51
N GLY A 17 -9.04 15.64 1.83
CA GLY A 17 -9.70 16.80 2.44
C GLY A 17 -8.76 17.91 2.93
N GLY A 18 -7.61 18.11 2.27
CA GLY A 18 -6.62 19.13 2.65
C GLY A 18 -5.71 18.75 3.82
N GLN A 19 -5.83 17.53 4.35
CA GLN A 19 -4.91 16.97 5.33
C GLN A 19 -4.01 15.92 4.69
N ALA A 20 -2.74 15.91 5.11
CA ALA A 20 -1.75 14.91 4.71
C ALA A 20 -1.32 14.13 5.96
N VAL A 21 -1.53 12.82 5.97
CA VAL A 21 -1.16 11.94 7.09
C VAL A 21 -0.16 10.90 6.59
N GLU A 22 1.02 10.87 7.19
CA GLU A 22 2.03 9.84 6.92
C GLU A 22 1.73 8.58 7.75
N MET A 23 1.79 7.43 7.09
CA MET A 23 1.55 6.12 7.69
C MET A 23 2.52 5.08 7.13
N SER A 24 2.60 3.94 7.84
CA SER A 24 3.40 2.82 7.38
C SER A 24 2.79 1.49 7.81
N LEU A 25 2.87 0.48 6.95
CA LEU A 25 2.40 -0.87 7.24
C LEU A 25 3.13 -1.93 6.41
N SER A 26 2.93 -3.20 6.78
CA SER A 26 3.45 -4.34 6.03
C SER A 26 2.39 -4.88 5.05
N ILE A 27 2.76 -4.97 3.78
CA ILE A 27 1.95 -5.57 2.70
C ILE A 27 2.54 -6.90 2.27
N HIS A 28 1.71 -7.77 1.70
CA HIS A 28 2.09 -9.12 1.32
C HIS A 28 1.65 -9.42 -0.11
N GLY A 29 2.48 -10.14 -0.86
CA GLY A 29 2.16 -10.53 -2.23
C GLY A 29 3.25 -11.38 -2.87
N GLU A 30 2.99 -11.86 -4.09
CA GLU A 30 3.96 -12.68 -4.83
C GLU A 30 5.18 -11.85 -5.28
N ASN A 31 4.95 -10.57 -5.57
CA ASN A 31 5.94 -9.58 -5.92
C ASN A 31 5.48 -8.18 -5.46
N ALA A 32 6.39 -7.20 -5.52
CA ALA A 32 6.12 -5.84 -5.05
C ALA A 32 4.91 -5.20 -5.74
N VAL A 33 4.77 -5.39 -7.05
CA VAL A 33 3.67 -4.81 -7.84
C VAL A 33 2.31 -5.36 -7.40
N ARG A 34 2.21 -6.69 -7.24
CA ARG A 34 0.97 -7.32 -6.76
C ARG A 34 0.62 -6.89 -5.34
N ALA A 35 1.60 -6.93 -4.42
CA ALA A 35 1.38 -6.50 -3.05
C ALA A 35 0.88 -5.04 -2.98
N LEU A 36 1.44 -4.17 -3.82
CA LEU A 36 1.07 -2.75 -3.82
C LEU A 36 -0.31 -2.51 -4.45
N ASN A 37 -0.66 -3.25 -5.51
CA ASN A 37 -2.00 -3.18 -6.08
C ASN A 37 -3.06 -3.70 -5.09
N ASP A 38 -2.81 -4.84 -4.44
CA ASP A 38 -3.70 -5.40 -3.42
C ASP A 38 -3.89 -4.39 -2.26
N PHE A 39 -2.82 -3.70 -1.86
CA PHE A 39 -2.87 -2.62 -0.88
C PHE A 39 -3.78 -1.47 -1.33
N PHE A 40 -3.63 -0.97 -2.56
CA PHE A 40 -4.49 0.11 -3.07
C PHE A 40 -5.96 -0.31 -3.14
N ASP A 41 -6.23 -1.54 -3.58
CA ASP A 41 -7.58 -2.09 -3.63
C ASP A 41 -8.19 -2.18 -2.23
N GLU A 42 -7.42 -2.63 -1.24
CA GLU A 42 -7.86 -2.67 0.16
C GLU A 42 -8.16 -1.27 0.73
N GLN A 43 -7.29 -0.27 0.47
CA GLN A 43 -7.53 1.11 0.91
C GLN A 43 -8.78 1.71 0.27
N SER A 44 -9.03 1.41 -1.01
CA SER A 44 -10.23 1.85 -1.72
C SER A 44 -11.49 1.19 -1.16
N VAL A 45 -11.49 -0.13 -1.00
CA VAL A 45 -12.68 -0.89 -0.55
C VAL A 45 -13.02 -0.64 0.91
N ARG A 46 -12.02 -0.62 1.80
CA ARG A 46 -12.27 -0.49 3.25
C ARG A 46 -12.45 0.95 3.71
N HIS A 47 -11.74 1.89 3.09
CA HIS A 47 -11.64 3.27 3.59
C HIS A 47 -12.14 4.32 2.60
N GLY A 48 -12.50 3.93 1.36
CA GLY A 48 -12.88 4.87 0.32
C GLY A 48 -11.76 5.86 0.02
N ILE A 49 -10.51 5.37 0.02
CA ILE A 49 -9.32 6.17 -0.27
C ILE A 49 -8.86 5.80 -1.68
N LEU A 50 -8.81 6.78 -2.57
CA LEU A 50 -8.42 6.54 -3.94
C LEU A 50 -6.91 6.39 -4.04
N ARG A 51 -6.44 5.64 -5.04
CA ARG A 51 -5.01 5.53 -5.33
C ARG A 51 -4.36 6.90 -5.59
N SER A 52 -5.09 7.86 -6.15
CA SER A 52 -4.63 9.25 -6.35
C SER A 52 -4.38 10.01 -5.05
N ASP A 53 -5.01 9.58 -3.95
CA ASP A 53 -4.89 10.20 -2.64
C ASP A 53 -3.68 9.65 -1.87
N ILE A 54 -3.04 8.60 -2.38
CA ILE A 54 -1.94 7.90 -1.71
C ILE A 54 -0.63 8.18 -2.44
N ASP A 55 0.34 8.71 -1.70
CA ASP A 55 1.69 8.98 -2.16
C ASP A 55 2.66 8.02 -1.47
N VAL A 56 3.18 7.03 -2.20
CA VAL A 56 4.07 6.00 -1.64
C VAL A 56 5.50 6.54 -1.62
N THR A 57 6.05 6.75 -0.41
CA THR A 57 7.35 7.39 -0.22
C THR A 57 8.50 6.37 -0.13
N ALA A 58 8.23 5.16 0.35
CA ALA A 58 9.20 4.09 0.40
C ALA A 58 8.55 2.70 0.39
N MET A 59 9.23 1.73 -0.21
CA MET A 59 8.83 0.32 -0.19
C MET A 59 10.08 -0.57 -0.09
N ASN A 60 10.21 -1.30 1.00
CA ASN A 60 11.37 -2.16 1.27
C ASN A 60 10.92 -3.61 1.47
N ILE A 61 11.68 -4.56 0.92
CA ILE A 61 11.44 -6.00 1.19
C ILE A 61 11.82 -6.33 2.64
N VAL A 62 11.03 -7.19 3.28
CA VAL A 62 11.24 -7.68 4.66
C VAL A 62 11.51 -9.17 4.64
#